data_AF-A0A0M5KE52-F1
#
_entry.id   AF-A0A0M5KE52-F1
#
_cell.length_a   1.000
_cell.length_b   1.000
_cell.length_c   1.000
_cell.angle_alpha   90.00
_cell.angle_beta   90.00
_cell.angle_gamma   90.00
#
_symmetry.space_group_name_H-M   'P 1'
#
loop_
_entity.id
_entity.type
_entity.pdbx_description
1 polymer ?
#
loop_
_entity_poly.entity_id
_entity_poly.type
_entity_poly.pdbx_seq_one_letter_code
_entity_poly.pdbx_strand_id
1 'polypeptide(L)'
;MSEKVYQLDSNQIGVVKFKEPWILIHFEIAKELEPIQFFYSSLEEALKKIGIIFEDKVINCLTSKNEGYKKLYELKKYLLSTWMNPGIENVKELLVKDYDYLEFLDKSPEELINYNHTFLALTIILICLKFNKNHFHYEGIHISAKFVDKMLAVDFWSKIQKETTK
;
A
#
# COMPACT_ATOMS: atom_id res chain seq x y z
N MET A 1 30.30 -13.15 13.23
CA MET A 1 30.53 -11.69 13.11
C MET A 1 29.72 -11.03 14.22
N SER A 2 30.34 -10.23 15.09
CA SER A 2 29.62 -9.54 16.18
C SER A 2 28.64 -8.52 15.60
N GLU A 3 27.42 -8.45 16.13
CA GLU A 3 26.46 -7.39 15.79
C GLU A 3 27.10 -6.02 16.00
N LYS A 4 27.30 -5.27 14.92
CA LYS A 4 27.70 -3.87 15.01
C LYS A 4 26.47 -3.05 15.38
N VAL A 5 26.39 -2.66 16.65
CA VAL A 5 25.37 -1.70 17.11
C VAL A 5 25.82 -0.31 16.66
N TYR A 6 25.14 0.26 15.68
CA TYR A 6 25.37 1.64 15.25
C TYR A 6 24.55 2.60 16.12
N GLN A 7 25.21 3.29 17.07
CA GLN A 7 24.61 4.48 17.68
C GLN A 7 24.46 5.58 16.60
N LEU A 8 23.23 6.06 16.43
CA LEU A 8 22.88 7.16 15.53
C LEU A 8 22.89 8.47 16.34
N ASP A 9 23.75 9.40 15.96
CA ASP A 9 23.73 10.76 16.51
C ASP A 9 22.72 11.64 15.76
N SER A 10 22.17 12.66 16.43
CA SER A 10 21.20 13.59 15.84
C SER A 10 21.68 14.25 14.56
N ASN A 11 23.00 14.41 14.40
CA ASN A 11 23.63 15.00 13.22
C ASN A 11 23.61 14.09 11.99
N GLN A 12 23.18 12.84 12.16
CA GLN A 12 23.07 11.82 11.10
C GLN A 12 21.62 11.63 10.62
N ILE A 13 20.67 12.32 11.27
CA ILE A 13 19.25 12.25 10.96
C ILE A 13 18.88 13.52 10.19
N GLY A 14 18.64 13.36 8.90
CA GLY A 14 18.11 14.41 8.03
C GLY A 14 16.60 14.31 7.88
N VAL A 15 15.96 15.43 7.56
CA VAL A 15 14.56 15.44 7.10
C VAL A 15 14.58 15.71 5.61
N VAL A 16 14.15 14.74 4.81
CA VAL A 16 13.90 14.94 3.39
C VAL A 16 12.48 15.47 3.25
N LYS A 17 12.33 16.65 2.66
CA LYS A 17 11.03 17.24 2.32
C LYS A 17 10.78 17.03 0.83
N PHE A 18 9.58 16.61 0.48
CA PHE A 18 9.18 16.45 -0.90
C PHE A 18 8.56 17.74 -1.43
N LYS A 19 8.74 18.01 -2.73
CA LYS A 19 8.12 19.16 -3.39
C LYS A 19 6.58 19.08 -3.35
N GLU A 20 6.07 17.86 -3.50
CA GLU A 20 4.66 17.50 -3.43
C GLU A 20 4.53 16.27 -2.52
N PRO A 21 3.39 16.07 -1.82
CA PRO A 21 3.20 14.90 -0.98
C PRO A 21 3.28 13.59 -1.78
N TRP A 22 4.13 12.68 -1.33
CA TRP A 22 4.25 11.34 -1.90
C TRP A 22 3.24 10.40 -1.23
N ILE A 23 2.93 9.29 -1.90
CA ILE A 23 2.07 8.25 -1.32
C ILE A 23 2.96 7.13 -0.78
N LEU A 24 2.80 6.86 0.51
CA LEU A 24 3.37 5.69 1.16
C LEU A 24 2.27 4.63 1.30
N ILE A 25 2.51 3.45 0.74
CA ILE A 25 1.67 2.26 0.91
C ILE A 25 2.49 1.19 1.63
N HIS A 26 1.90 0.60 2.66
CA HIS A 26 2.51 -0.42 3.48
C HIS A 26 1.62 -1.66 3.53
N PHE A 27 2.25 -2.82 3.42
CA PHE A 27 1.63 -4.13 3.47
C PHE A 27 2.26 -4.95 4.58
N GLU A 28 1.43 -5.54 5.42
CA GLU A 28 1.81 -6.47 6.46
C GLU A 28 0.83 -7.66 6.41
N ILE A 29 1.36 -8.87 6.31
CA ILE A 29 0.54 -10.08 6.28
C ILE A 29 1.00 -10.99 7.41
N ALA A 30 0.05 -11.41 8.24
CA ALA A 30 0.32 -12.22 9.40
C ALA A 30 1.05 -13.50 9.01
N LYS A 31 2.16 -13.75 9.73
CA LYS A 31 3.08 -14.89 9.54
C LYS A 31 4.07 -14.74 8.37
N GLU A 32 4.08 -13.62 7.66
CA GLU A 32 5.22 -13.23 6.82
C GLU A 32 6.25 -12.47 7.66
N LEU A 33 7.54 -12.65 7.33
CA LEU A 33 8.64 -12.18 8.20
C LEU A 33 8.87 -10.67 8.12
N GLU A 34 8.61 -10.02 6.98
CA GLU A 34 8.93 -8.60 6.80
C GLU A 34 7.79 -7.82 6.13
N PRO A 35 7.29 -6.75 6.80
CA PRO A 35 6.39 -5.81 6.16
C PRO A 35 7.07 -5.08 5.00
N ILE A 36 6.30 -4.78 3.96
CA ILE A 36 6.81 -4.14 2.74
C ILE A 36 6.24 -2.73 2.63
N GLN A 37 7.06 -1.80 2.16
CA GLN A 37 6.66 -0.40 1.95
C GLN A 37 7.01 0.04 0.52
N PHE A 38 6.08 0.77 -0.09
CA PHE A 38 6.23 1.35 -1.41
C PHE A 38 5.97 2.84 -1.35
N PHE A 39 6.83 3.60 -2.03
CA PHE A 39 6.73 5.05 -2.15
C PHE A 39 6.48 5.41 -3.60
N TYR A 40 5.45 6.22 -3.84
CA TYR A 40 5.10 6.73 -5.15
C TYR A 40 5.08 8.25 -5.10
N SER A 41 5.58 8.87 -6.17
CA SER A 41 5.63 10.32 -6.29
C SER A 41 4.26 10.95 -6.53
N SER A 42 3.28 10.17 -7.00
CA SER A 42 1.90 10.60 -7.22
C SER A 42 0.90 9.45 -7.09
N LEU A 43 -0.40 9.78 -7.02
CA LEU A 43 -1.48 8.80 -7.07
C LEU A 43 -1.50 8.08 -8.41
N GLU A 44 -1.33 8.79 -9.52
CA GLU A 44 -1.28 8.19 -10.86
C GLU A 44 -0.16 7.14 -10.99
N GLU A 45 1.02 7.41 -10.44
CA GLU A 45 2.12 6.44 -10.44
C GLU A 45 1.76 5.19 -9.62
N ALA A 46 1.14 5.40 -8.45
CA ALA A 46 0.66 4.30 -7.63
C ALA A 46 -0.39 3.47 -8.39
N LEU A 47 -1.39 4.09 -9.02
CA LEU A 47 -2.45 3.40 -9.76
C LEU A 47 -1.89 2.44 -10.83
N LYS A 48 -0.86 2.86 -11.56
CA LYS A 48 -0.24 2.06 -12.63
C LYS A 48 0.50 0.81 -12.13
N LYS A 49 1.06 0.86 -10.92
CA LYS A 49 1.94 -0.19 -10.38
C LYS A 49 1.26 -1.08 -9.35
N ILE A 50 0.22 -0.58 -8.69
CA ILE A 50 -0.31 -1.19 -7.49
C ILE A 50 -1.04 -2.51 -7.72
N GLY A 51 -1.69 -2.69 -8.87
CA GLY A 51 -2.33 -3.96 -9.21
C GLY A 51 -1.34 -5.12 -9.21
N ILE A 52 -0.21 -4.94 -9.89
CA ILE A 52 0.88 -5.93 -9.99
C ILE A 52 1.48 -6.22 -8.60
N ILE A 53 1.74 -5.16 -7.83
CA ILE A 53 2.34 -5.30 -6.49
C ILE A 53 1.37 -5.97 -5.52
N PHE A 54 0.09 -5.62 -5.58
CA PHE A 54 -0.93 -6.24 -4.75
C PHE A 54 -1.12 -7.71 -5.09
N GLU A 55 -1.09 -8.06 -6.38
CA GLU A 55 -1.13 -9.45 -6.81
C GLU A 55 0.07 -10.24 -6.30
N ASP A 56 1.29 -9.72 -6.49
CA ASP A 56 2.52 -10.38 -6.06
C ASP A 56 2.63 -10.51 -4.53
N LYS A 57 2.35 -9.43 -3.80
CA LYS A 57 2.61 -9.36 -2.35
C LYS A 57 1.43 -9.79 -1.50
N VAL A 58 0.20 -9.56 -1.95
CA VAL A 58 -1.00 -9.84 -1.15
C VAL A 58 -1.72 -11.06 -1.68
N ILE A 59 -2.09 -11.09 -2.96
CA ILE A 59 -2.90 -12.18 -3.50
C ILE A 59 -2.13 -13.49 -3.48
N ASN A 60 -0.92 -13.54 -4.05
CA ASN A 60 -0.12 -14.76 -4.09
C ASN A 60 0.22 -15.27 -2.69
N CYS A 61 0.52 -14.37 -1.74
CA CYS A 61 0.73 -14.75 -0.35
C CYS A 61 -0.55 -15.34 0.25
N LEU A 62 -1.70 -14.69 0.05
CA LEU A 62 -2.99 -15.15 0.58
C LEU A 62 -3.38 -16.51 0.00
N THR A 63 -3.22 -16.71 -1.32
CA THR A 63 -3.63 -17.91 -2.06
C THR A 63 -2.63 -19.07 -1.99
N SER A 64 -1.40 -18.85 -1.52
CA SER A 64 -0.37 -19.90 -1.38
C SER A 64 -0.75 -21.05 -0.43
N LYS A 65 -1.76 -20.87 0.42
CA LYS A 65 -2.21 -21.84 1.43
C LYS A 65 -3.54 -22.47 1.00
N ASN A 66 -3.83 -23.69 1.47
CA ASN A 66 -5.02 -24.46 1.09
C ASN A 66 -6.37 -23.72 1.31
N GLU A 67 -6.44 -22.71 2.17
CA GLU A 67 -7.64 -21.90 2.41
C GLU A 67 -7.61 -20.51 1.76
N GLY A 68 -6.57 -20.21 1.00
CA GLY A 68 -6.28 -18.87 0.52
C GLY A 68 -7.32 -18.29 -0.45
N TYR A 69 -7.83 -19.12 -1.37
CA TYR A 69 -8.92 -18.72 -2.27
C TYR A 69 -10.22 -18.46 -1.52
N LYS A 70 -10.51 -19.23 -0.46
CA LYS A 70 -11.66 -18.97 0.41
C LYS A 70 -11.51 -17.62 1.10
N LYS A 71 -10.33 -17.32 1.64
CA LYS A 71 -10.06 -16.01 2.26
C LYS A 71 -10.18 -14.84 1.29
N LEU A 72 -9.69 -15.01 0.05
CA LEU A 72 -9.85 -13.99 -0.98
C LEU A 72 -11.33 -13.75 -1.31
N TYR A 73 -12.11 -14.83 -1.42
CA TYR A 73 -13.55 -14.72 -1.65
C TYR A 73 -14.27 -14.02 -0.50
N GLU A 74 -13.94 -14.36 0.76
CA GLU A 74 -14.51 -13.71 1.93
C GLU A 74 -14.07 -12.24 2.07
N LEU A 75 -12.83 -11.88 1.66
CA LEU A 75 -12.38 -10.49 1.58
C LEU A 75 -13.24 -9.69 0.58
N LYS A 76 -13.47 -10.25 -0.62
CA LYS A 76 -14.30 -9.62 -1.64
C LYS A 76 -15.73 -9.43 -1.13
N LYS A 77 -16.30 -10.45 -0.49
CA LYS A 77 -17.62 -10.35 0.17
C LYS A 77 -17.66 -9.27 1.24
N TYR A 78 -16.65 -9.22 2.10
CA TYR A 78 -16.53 -8.21 3.15
C TYR A 78 -16.53 -6.79 2.56
N LEU A 79 -15.79 -6.57 1.46
CA LEU A 79 -15.81 -5.28 0.78
C LEU A 79 -17.19 -4.95 0.18
N LEU A 80 -17.85 -5.92 -0.44
CA LEU A 80 -19.20 -5.73 -0.97
C LEU A 80 -20.25 -5.51 0.13
N SER A 81 -20.10 -6.10 1.31
CA SER A 81 -21.07 -5.93 2.40
C SER A 81 -20.83 -4.68 3.26
N THR A 82 -19.56 -4.33 3.48
CA THR A 82 -19.18 -3.31 4.46
C THR A 82 -18.69 -2.03 3.80
N TRP A 83 -18.11 -2.14 2.61
CA TRP A 83 -17.44 -1.05 1.92
C TRP A 83 -18.01 -0.76 0.53
N MET A 84 -19.24 -1.21 0.24
CA MET A 84 -19.93 -0.86 -1.01
C MET A 84 -19.97 0.66 -1.21
N ASN A 85 -20.44 1.36 -0.17
CA ASN A 85 -20.40 2.80 -0.01
C ASN A 85 -19.95 3.06 1.43
N PRO A 86 -18.87 3.81 1.69
CA PRO A 86 -18.17 4.72 0.78
C PRO A 86 -16.98 4.16 0.00
N GLY A 87 -16.68 2.86 0.04
CA GLY A 87 -15.51 2.30 -0.64
C GLY A 87 -15.68 2.19 -2.15
N ILE A 88 -16.29 1.10 -2.61
CA ILE A 88 -16.31 0.66 -4.01
C ILE A 88 -16.88 1.72 -4.95
N GLU A 89 -18.04 2.30 -4.62
CA GLU A 89 -18.69 3.30 -5.47
C GLU A 89 -17.85 4.58 -5.62
N ASN A 90 -17.20 5.05 -4.55
CA ASN A 90 -16.35 6.24 -4.65
C ASN A 90 -15.07 5.96 -5.44
N VAL A 91 -14.54 4.74 -5.37
CA VAL A 91 -13.37 4.33 -6.16
C VAL A 91 -13.72 4.32 -7.63
N LYS A 92 -14.86 3.70 -7.98
CA LYS A 92 -15.37 3.70 -9.35
C LYS A 92 -15.53 5.13 -9.88
N GLU A 93 -16.20 5.99 -9.12
CA GLU A 93 -16.41 7.39 -9.50
C GLU A 93 -15.09 8.14 -9.68
N LEU A 94 -14.15 7.99 -8.75
CA LEU A 94 -12.82 8.62 -8.81
C LEU A 94 -12.05 8.17 -10.06
N LEU A 95 -11.98 6.86 -10.31
CA LEU A 95 -11.21 6.32 -11.42
C LEU A 95 -11.79 6.72 -12.78
N VAL A 96 -13.11 6.77 -12.90
CA VAL A 96 -13.78 7.21 -14.14
C VAL A 96 -13.59 8.71 -14.37
N LYS A 97 -13.81 9.54 -13.34
CA LYS A 97 -13.80 11.01 -13.50
C LYS A 97 -12.40 11.60 -13.61
N ASP A 98 -11.48 11.13 -12.76
CA ASP A 98 -10.19 11.80 -12.56
C ASP A 98 -9.03 11.05 -13.25
N TYR A 99 -9.24 9.79 -13.64
CA TYR A 99 -8.18 8.93 -14.18
C TYR A 99 -8.54 8.18 -15.48
N ASP A 100 -9.68 8.52 -16.10
CA ASP A 100 -10.10 8.04 -17.43
C ASP A 100 -10.26 6.51 -17.58
N TYR A 101 -10.59 5.80 -16.48
CA TYR A 101 -10.91 4.36 -16.51
C TYR A 101 -12.36 4.12 -16.97
N LEU A 102 -12.68 4.50 -18.20
CA LEU A 102 -14.04 4.42 -18.76
C LEU A 102 -14.57 2.98 -18.81
N GLU A 103 -13.70 1.97 -18.85
CA GLU A 103 -14.09 0.55 -18.83
C GLU A 103 -14.78 0.12 -17.54
N PHE A 104 -14.71 0.93 -16.48
CA PHE A 104 -15.39 0.67 -15.21
C PHE A 104 -16.80 1.26 -15.14
N LEU A 105 -17.17 2.16 -16.06
CA LEU A 105 -18.43 2.90 -16.02
C LEU A 105 -19.66 1.98 -15.98
N ASP A 106 -19.71 1.01 -16.89
CA ASP A 106 -20.87 0.13 -17.05
C ASP A 106 -20.84 -1.13 -16.18
N LYS A 107 -19.79 -1.32 -15.37
CA LYS A 107 -19.65 -2.49 -14.51
C LYS A 107 -20.33 -2.26 -13.17
N SER A 108 -21.05 -3.28 -12.71
CA SER A 108 -21.55 -3.33 -11.33
C SER A 108 -20.39 -3.43 -10.32
N PRO A 109 -20.60 -3.03 -9.06
CA PRO A 109 -19.59 -3.18 -8.00
C PRO A 109 -19.07 -4.61 -7.84
N GLU A 110 -19.95 -5.59 -7.99
CA GLU A 110 -19.58 -7.01 -7.90
C GLU A 110 -18.70 -7.44 -9.08
N GLU A 111 -19.02 -6.98 -10.29
CA GLU A 111 -18.17 -7.21 -11.46
C GLU A 111 -16.80 -6.55 -11.27
N LEU A 112 -16.74 -5.31 -10.76
CA LEU A 112 -15.49 -4.58 -10.57
C LEU A 112 -14.55 -5.26 -9.57
N ILE A 113 -15.07 -5.66 -8.41
CA ILE A 113 -14.28 -6.38 -7.39
C ILE A 113 -13.78 -7.75 -7.90
N ASN A 114 -14.47 -8.33 -8.88
CA ASN A 114 -14.08 -9.60 -9.50
C ASN A 114 -13.32 -9.44 -10.82
N TYR A 115 -13.26 -8.24 -11.40
CA TYR A 115 -12.71 -8.01 -12.73
C TYR A 115 -11.21 -8.29 -12.78
N ASN A 116 -10.47 -7.70 -11.85
CA ASN A 116 -9.06 -7.95 -11.63
C ASN A 116 -8.67 -7.60 -10.19
N HIS A 117 -7.45 -7.97 -9.79
CA HIS A 117 -6.92 -7.62 -8.47
C HIS A 117 -6.55 -6.14 -8.35
N THR A 118 -6.45 -5.41 -9.47
CA THR A 118 -6.18 -3.96 -9.49
C THR A 118 -7.31 -3.19 -8.83
N PHE A 119 -8.56 -3.36 -9.28
CA PHE A 119 -9.69 -2.63 -8.71
C PHE A 119 -9.87 -2.94 -7.22
N LEU A 120 -9.66 -4.20 -6.83
CA LEU A 120 -9.64 -4.63 -5.43
C LEU A 120 -8.57 -3.88 -4.62
N ALA A 121 -7.32 -3.82 -5.11
CA ALA A 121 -6.22 -3.12 -4.45
C ALA A 121 -6.53 -1.62 -4.28
N LEU A 122 -7.01 -0.99 -5.36
CA LEU A 122 -7.38 0.42 -5.39
C LEU A 122 -8.49 0.74 -4.41
N THR A 123 -9.47 -0.15 -4.29
CA THR A 123 -10.56 -0.02 -3.33
C THR A 123 -10.02 0.03 -1.91
N ILE A 124 -9.16 -0.92 -1.54
CA ILE A 124 -8.58 -0.99 -0.20
C ILE A 124 -7.72 0.24 0.12
N ILE A 125 -6.91 0.70 -0.83
CA ILE A 125 -6.05 1.87 -0.65
C ILE A 125 -6.86 3.15 -0.49
N LEU A 126 -7.91 3.33 -1.30
CA LEU A 126 -8.75 4.51 -1.17
C LEU A 126 -9.51 4.50 0.15
N ILE A 127 -9.96 3.34 0.61
CA ILE A 127 -10.54 3.16 1.95
C ILE A 127 -9.55 3.63 3.02
N CYS A 128 -8.29 3.21 2.94
CA CYS A 128 -7.25 3.68 3.85
C CYS A 128 -7.16 5.22 3.82
N LEU A 129 -6.95 5.80 2.64
CA LEU A 129 -6.67 7.23 2.46
C LEU A 129 -7.84 8.13 2.86
N LYS A 130 -9.08 7.71 2.61
CA LYS A 130 -10.26 8.59 2.77
C LYS A 130 -11.14 8.25 3.96
N PHE A 131 -11.23 6.98 4.36
CA PHE A 131 -12.35 6.53 5.20
C PHE A 131 -11.91 5.79 6.47
N ASN A 132 -10.70 5.24 6.53
CA ASN A 132 -10.31 4.36 7.62
C ASN A 132 -8.99 4.75 8.29
N LYS A 133 -8.78 6.06 8.50
CA LYS A 133 -7.64 6.63 9.23
C LYS A 133 -6.28 6.13 8.74
N ASN A 134 -6.13 5.94 7.43
CA ASN A 134 -4.92 5.42 6.77
C ASN A 134 -4.68 3.91 6.94
N HIS A 135 -5.57 3.12 7.53
CA HIS A 135 -5.36 1.69 7.77
C HIS A 135 -6.52 0.84 7.23
N PHE A 136 -6.26 -0.42 6.94
CA PHE A 136 -7.24 -1.45 6.60
C PHE A 136 -6.77 -2.77 7.19
N HIS A 137 -7.66 -3.46 7.90
CA HIS A 137 -7.37 -4.72 8.57
C HIS A 137 -8.40 -5.76 8.16
N TYR A 138 -7.92 -6.93 7.74
CA TYR A 138 -8.78 -8.07 7.42
C TYR A 138 -8.04 -9.40 7.62
N GLU A 139 -8.46 -10.21 8.58
CA GLU A 139 -7.94 -11.58 8.83
C GLU A 139 -6.41 -11.76 8.73
N GLY A 140 -5.66 -10.84 9.37
CA GLY A 140 -4.20 -10.87 9.35
C GLY A 140 -3.56 -10.15 8.17
N ILE A 141 -4.33 -9.56 7.26
CA ILE A 141 -3.87 -8.56 6.30
C ILE A 141 -4.00 -7.20 6.97
N HIS A 142 -2.91 -6.45 7.01
CA HIS A 142 -2.86 -5.06 7.37
C HIS A 142 -2.28 -4.26 6.21
N ILE A 143 -3.06 -3.29 5.72
CA ILE A 143 -2.66 -2.38 4.67
C ILE A 143 -2.78 -0.98 5.23
N SER A 144 -1.77 -0.14 5.02
CA SER A 144 -1.90 1.28 5.31
C SER A 144 -1.46 2.11 4.12
N ALA A 145 -2.13 3.24 3.92
CA ALA A 145 -1.79 4.18 2.86
C ALA A 145 -1.95 5.61 3.38
N LYS A 146 -0.96 6.46 3.13
CA LYS A 146 -0.99 7.86 3.53
C LYS A 146 -0.19 8.74 2.57
N PHE A 147 -0.57 10.02 2.52
CA PHE A 147 0.27 11.06 1.93
C PHE A 147 1.34 11.49 2.93
N VAL A 148 2.59 11.62 2.47
CA VAL A 148 3.75 12.04 3.26
C VAL A 148 4.45 13.20 2.57
N ASP A 149 4.64 14.31 3.30
CA ASP A 149 5.34 15.51 2.84
C ASP A 149 6.83 15.49 3.21
N LYS A 150 7.21 14.62 4.15
CA LYS A 150 8.57 14.47 4.64
C LYS A 150 8.86 13.06 5.13
N MET A 151 10.14 12.69 5.09
CA MET A 151 10.65 11.46 5.70
C MET A 151 11.93 11.74 6.49
N LEU A 152 12.15 10.95 7.54
CA LEU A 152 13.43 10.90 8.21
C LEU A 152 14.38 10.04 7.38
N ALA A 153 15.54 10.58 7.05
CA ALA A 153 16.59 9.88 6.35
C ALA A 153 17.81 9.79 7.27
N VAL A 154 18.45 8.62 7.29
CA VAL A 154 19.68 8.41 8.06
C VAL A 154 20.85 8.36 7.08
N ASP A 155 21.81 9.25 7.26
CA ASP A 155 23.05 9.25 6.48
C ASP A 155 24.07 8.29 7.11
N PHE A 156 24.13 7.08 6.56
CA PHE A 156 25.13 6.08 6.93
C PHE A 156 26.49 6.31 6.25
N TRP A 157 26.53 6.98 5.10
CA TRP A 157 27.72 7.04 4.24
C TRP A 157 28.78 7.98 4.81
N SER A 158 28.35 9.14 5.32
CA SER A 158 29.24 10.09 5.98
C SER A 158 29.92 9.53 7.24
N LYS A 159 29.30 8.55 7.91
CA LYS A 159 29.87 7.86 9.09
C LYS A 159 31.01 6.93 8.67
N ILE A 160 30.76 6.06 7.69
CA ILE A 160 31.75 5.10 7.21
C ILE A 160 32.99 5.82 6.72
N GLN A 161 32.83 6.89 5.92
CA GLN A 161 33.96 7.67 5.45
C GLN A 161 34.79 8.26 6.60
N LYS A 162 34.16 8.91 7.59
CA LYS A 162 34.87 9.48 8.76
C LYS A 162 35.56 8.42 9.63
N GLU A 163 35.03 7.21 9.71
CA GLU A 163 35.64 6.10 10.45
C GLU A 163 36.81 5.46 9.69
N THR A 164 36.78 5.41 8.36
CA THR A 164 37.90 4.87 7.56
C THR A 164 39.09 5.81 7.40
N THR A 165 38.91 7.12 7.62
CA THR A 165 39.98 8.12 7.49
C THR A 165 40.63 8.50 8.83
N LYS A 166 40.24 7.84 9.93
CA LYS A 166 40.90 7.90 11.24
C LYS A 166 41.75 6.66 11.48
#